data_AF-A0A9Q9E5E2-F1
#
_entry.id   AF-A0A9Q9E5E2-F1
#
_cell.length_a   1.000
_cell.length_b   1.000
_cell.length_c   1.000
_cell.angle_alpha   90.00
_cell.angle_beta   90.00
_cell.angle_gamma   90.00
#
_symmetry.space_group_name_H-M   'P 1'
#
loop_
_entity.id
_entity.type
_entity.pdbx_description
1 polymer ?
#
loop_
_entity_poly.entity_id
_entity_poly.type
_entity_poly.pdbx_seq_one_letter_code
_entity_poly.pdbx_strand_id
1 'polypeptide(L)'
;MMNDSPTSGERTNDPLAAPPATTCSQKQEQQQRRMPIDMARMMGLETAAKLLGKTALADALGIGVRALNFKTNGERGICAADVVTTVSALEDRAARIVDHARKLRAILPAAALEHLDRPRLAQAAAAMLLCDHVERFAYERAGVGMDASPHLLAEATRRLASHILSDSTNSSVEAQG
;
A
#
# COMPACT_ATOMS: atom_id res chain seq x y z
N MET A 1 66.08 4.26 66.74
CA MET A 1 64.74 4.79 67.09
C MET A 1 63.80 4.39 65.98
N MET A 2 62.61 3.91 66.32
CA MET A 2 61.61 3.40 65.38
C MET A 2 60.84 4.54 64.69
N ASN A 3 60.13 4.17 63.61
CA ASN A 3 58.85 4.66 63.07
C ASN A 3 58.90 4.53 61.53
N ASP A 4 57.85 4.17 60.80
CA ASP A 4 56.66 3.37 61.08
C ASP A 4 56.11 2.83 59.75
N SER A 5 55.26 1.80 59.79
CA SER A 5 54.52 1.23 58.62
C SER A 5 53.32 2.16 58.24
N PRO A 6 52.42 1.87 57.26
CA PRO A 6 52.23 0.69 56.40
C PRO A 6 51.99 1.07 54.90
N THR A 7 51.48 0.30 53.93
CA THR A 7 51.03 -1.11 53.76
C THR A 7 51.15 -1.50 52.27
N SER A 8 51.22 -2.78 51.90
CA SER A 8 50.83 -3.27 50.56
C SER A 8 50.69 -4.80 50.49
N GLY A 9 49.65 -5.28 49.80
CA GLY A 9 49.67 -6.60 49.15
C GLY A 9 48.97 -7.76 49.86
N GLU A 10 47.67 -7.63 50.14
CA GLU A 10 46.83 -8.81 50.41
C GLU A 10 46.53 -9.56 49.09
N ARG A 11 46.65 -10.90 49.11
CA ARG A 11 46.35 -11.76 47.95
C ARG A 11 45.01 -12.46 48.16
N THR A 12 44.16 -12.53 47.14
CA THR A 12 43.31 -13.72 46.90
C THR A 12 42.79 -13.80 45.46
N ASN A 13 43.15 -14.90 44.79
CA ASN A 13 42.27 -15.79 44.00
C ASN A 13 41.11 -15.20 43.17
N ASP A 14 41.25 -15.25 41.84
CA ASP A 14 40.12 -15.24 40.90
C ASP A 14 39.96 -16.61 40.20
N PRO A 15 38.76 -17.22 40.21
CA PRO A 15 38.48 -18.45 39.49
C PRO A 15 37.82 -18.21 38.10
N LEU A 16 38.18 -19.08 37.16
CA LEU A 16 37.37 -19.49 36.00
C LEU A 16 36.79 -18.38 35.09
N ALA A 17 37.52 -18.07 34.01
CA ALA A 17 37.04 -17.16 32.96
C ALA A 17 35.74 -17.65 32.29
N ALA A 18 34.69 -16.83 32.35
CA ALA A 18 33.45 -17.04 31.61
C ALA A 18 33.68 -16.86 30.09
N PRO A 19 32.99 -17.62 29.22
CA PRO A 19 33.03 -17.39 27.78
C PRO A 19 32.41 -16.01 27.45
N PRO A 20 32.93 -15.30 26.43
CA PRO A 20 32.43 -13.96 26.08
C PRO A 20 30.95 -14.02 25.70
N ALA A 21 30.16 -13.13 26.31
CA ALA A 21 28.73 -13.00 26.03
C ALA A 21 28.51 -12.78 24.53
N THR A 22 27.85 -13.73 23.88
CA THR A 22 27.58 -13.66 22.45
C THR A 22 26.60 -12.51 22.20
N THR A 23 27.07 -11.51 21.46
CA THR A 23 26.36 -10.25 21.27
C THR A 23 25.01 -10.49 20.59
N CYS A 24 23.90 -10.25 21.30
CA CYS A 24 22.55 -10.60 20.85
C CYS A 24 22.08 -9.87 19.57
N SER A 25 22.85 -8.91 19.06
CA SER A 25 22.54 -8.13 17.85
C SER A 25 22.65 -8.95 16.54
N GLN A 26 23.68 -9.80 16.39
CA GLN A 26 23.96 -10.46 15.11
C GLN A 26 22.86 -11.43 14.65
N LYS A 27 22.10 -11.99 15.59
CA LYS A 27 21.01 -12.94 15.28
C LYS A 27 19.81 -12.23 14.61
N GLN A 28 19.52 -10.99 14.98
CA GLN A 28 18.45 -10.21 14.35
C GLN A 28 18.83 -9.75 12.93
N GLU A 29 20.07 -9.31 12.70
CA GLU A 29 20.51 -8.95 11.33
C GLU A 29 20.45 -10.14 10.37
N GLN A 30 20.87 -11.33 10.80
CA GLN A 30 20.79 -12.53 9.97
C GLN A 30 19.35 -13.00 9.71
N GLN A 31 18.42 -12.73 10.63
CA GLN A 31 17.00 -13.07 10.45
C GLN A 31 16.28 -12.05 9.55
N GLN A 32 16.66 -10.77 9.61
CA GLN A 32 16.16 -9.72 8.68
C GLN A 32 16.68 -9.89 7.25
N ARG A 33 17.90 -10.42 7.05
CA ARG A 33 18.48 -10.72 5.73
C ARG A 33 17.86 -11.92 5.00
N ARG A 34 16.81 -12.55 5.54
CA ARG A 34 16.22 -13.80 5.01
C ARG A 34 14.75 -13.72 4.60
N MET A 35 14.12 -12.53 4.62
CA MET A 35 12.86 -12.38 3.88
C MET A 35 13.20 -12.29 2.39
N PRO A 36 12.57 -13.10 1.51
CA PRO A 36 12.81 -13.00 0.08
C PRO A 36 12.43 -11.60 -0.42
N ILE A 37 13.23 -11.06 -1.33
CA ILE A 37 12.98 -9.77 -1.95
C ILE A 37 11.81 -9.95 -2.93
N ASP A 38 10.60 -9.68 -2.44
CA ASP A 38 9.41 -9.65 -3.25
C ASP A 38 9.42 -8.38 -4.11
N MET A 39 9.78 -8.54 -5.39
CA MET A 39 9.86 -7.44 -6.36
C MET A 39 8.53 -6.69 -6.50
N ALA A 40 7.38 -7.35 -6.32
CA ALA A 40 6.08 -6.69 -6.40
C ALA A 40 5.89 -5.69 -5.24
N ARG A 41 6.35 -6.04 -4.03
CA ARG A 41 6.34 -5.12 -2.87
C ARG A 41 7.29 -3.95 -3.06
N MET A 42 8.48 -4.21 -3.62
CA MET A 42 9.47 -3.17 -3.89
C MET A 42 8.93 -2.15 -4.91
N MET A 43 8.42 -2.62 -6.04
CA MET A 43 7.78 -1.79 -7.07
C MET A 43 6.54 -1.07 -6.52
N GLY A 44 5.75 -1.72 -5.66
CA GLY A 44 4.62 -1.13 -4.95
C GLY A 44 5.04 0.05 -4.06
N LEU A 45 6.06 -0.12 -3.20
CA LEU A 45 6.58 0.95 -2.36
C LEU A 45 7.24 2.07 -3.18
N GLU A 46 7.96 1.76 -4.25
CA GLU A 46 8.56 2.78 -5.13
C GLU A 46 7.49 3.60 -5.84
N THR A 47 6.41 2.96 -6.29
CA THR A 47 5.25 3.61 -6.91
C THR A 47 4.50 4.47 -5.88
N ALA A 48 4.28 3.95 -4.67
CA ALA A 48 3.70 4.72 -3.57
C ALA A 48 4.57 5.94 -3.22
N ALA A 49 5.90 5.82 -3.23
CA ALA A 49 6.82 6.92 -2.99
C ALA A 49 6.75 8.01 -4.09
N LYS A 50 6.51 7.62 -5.35
CA LYS A 50 6.27 8.55 -6.47
C LYS A 50 4.93 9.26 -6.36
N LEU A 51 3.89 8.56 -5.86
CA LEU A 51 2.55 9.13 -5.68
C LEU A 51 2.48 10.04 -4.44
N LEU A 52 2.77 9.50 -3.25
CA LEU A 52 2.66 10.19 -1.96
C LEU A 52 3.78 11.23 -1.73
N GLY A 53 4.97 10.96 -2.29
CA GLY A 53 6.23 11.61 -1.90
C GLY A 53 7.00 10.75 -0.88
N LYS A 54 8.34 10.75 -1.00
CA LYS A 54 9.23 9.93 -0.15
C LYS A 54 9.15 10.25 1.34
N THR A 55 8.94 11.51 1.71
CA THR A 55 8.78 11.95 3.11
C THR A 55 7.48 11.42 3.68
N ALA A 56 6.34 11.77 3.07
CA ALA A 56 5.01 11.36 3.52
C ALA A 56 4.85 9.83 3.64
N LEU A 57 5.44 9.05 2.72
CA LEU A 57 5.45 7.58 2.83
C LEU A 57 6.33 7.09 4.00
N ALA A 58 7.50 7.70 4.23
CA ALA A 58 8.37 7.36 5.33
C ALA A 58 7.70 7.67 6.69
N ASP A 59 7.06 8.84 6.79
CA ASP A 59 6.28 9.28 7.95
C ASP A 59 5.10 8.32 8.24
N ALA A 60 4.33 7.95 7.21
CA ALA A 60 3.24 6.98 7.32
C ALA A 60 3.72 5.59 7.79
N LEU A 61 4.90 5.16 7.35
CA LEU A 61 5.54 3.91 7.77
C LEU A 61 6.23 4.00 9.15
N GLY A 62 6.28 5.18 9.78
CA GLY A 62 6.98 5.40 11.05
C GLY A 62 8.51 5.23 10.96
N ILE A 63 9.10 5.46 9.78
CA ILE A 63 10.55 5.28 9.52
C ILE A 63 11.17 6.53 8.90
N GLY A 64 12.49 6.69 9.01
CA GLY A 64 13.20 7.74 8.26
C GLY A 64 13.34 7.42 6.76
N VAL A 65 13.41 8.46 5.91
CA VAL A 65 13.58 8.34 4.45
C VAL A 65 14.78 7.46 4.05
N ARG A 66 15.86 7.44 4.85
CA ARG A 66 17.00 6.54 4.64
C ARG A 66 16.62 5.06 4.78
N ALA A 67 15.78 4.72 5.77
CA ALA A 67 15.29 3.36 5.97
C ALA A 67 14.30 2.96 4.86
N LEU A 68 13.50 3.90 4.35
CA LEU A 68 12.66 3.69 3.17
C LEU A 68 13.52 3.37 1.93
N ASN A 69 14.59 4.14 1.67
CA ASN A 69 15.49 3.86 0.54
C ASN A 69 16.11 2.45 0.63
N PHE A 70 16.52 1.99 1.81
CA PHE A 70 17.02 0.61 1.98
C PHE A 70 15.97 -0.46 1.64
N LYS A 71 14.67 -0.20 1.91
CA LYS A 71 13.57 -1.09 1.51
C LYS A 71 13.33 -1.05 0.00
N THR A 72 13.32 0.14 -0.61
CA THR A 72 13.10 0.29 -2.07
C THR A 72 14.28 -0.16 -2.92
N ASN A 73 15.49 -0.25 -2.36
CA ASN A 73 16.68 -0.78 -3.04
C ASN A 73 16.81 -2.31 -2.91
N GLY A 74 15.95 -2.98 -2.12
CA GLY A 74 16.09 -4.41 -1.81
C GLY A 74 17.18 -4.75 -0.77
N GLU A 75 17.88 -3.76 -0.21
CA GLU A 75 18.86 -3.95 0.87
C GLU A 75 18.21 -4.40 2.19
N ARG A 76 16.91 -4.13 2.37
CA ARG A 76 16.06 -4.63 3.46
C ARG A 76 14.75 -5.19 2.91
N GLY A 77 14.30 -6.32 3.47
CA GLY A 77 13.00 -6.90 3.13
C GLY A 77 11.83 -6.00 3.54
N ILE A 78 10.72 -6.12 2.79
CA ILE A 78 9.48 -5.37 3.00
C ILE A 78 8.44 -6.29 3.65
N CYS A 79 8.06 -6.01 4.89
CA CYS A 79 7.15 -6.87 5.64
C CYS A 79 5.69 -6.67 5.20
N ALA A 80 4.77 -7.54 5.63
CA ALA A 80 3.35 -7.38 5.29
C ALA A 80 2.74 -6.10 5.89
N ALA A 81 3.17 -5.69 7.09
CA ALA A 81 2.69 -4.46 7.72
C ALA A 81 3.09 -3.20 6.91
N ASP A 82 4.30 -3.16 6.34
CA ASP A 82 4.72 -2.08 5.45
C ASP A 82 3.76 -1.91 4.26
N VAL A 83 3.35 -3.04 3.66
CA VAL A 83 2.44 -3.04 2.50
C VAL A 83 1.05 -2.54 2.92
N VAL A 84 0.50 -3.05 4.03
CA VAL A 84 -0.82 -2.65 4.55
C VAL A 84 -0.86 -1.14 4.86
N THR A 85 0.15 -0.63 5.57
CA THR A 85 0.26 0.81 5.88
C THR A 85 0.43 1.65 4.61
N THR A 86 1.19 1.16 3.62
CA THR A 86 1.35 1.84 2.32
C THR A 86 0.03 1.92 1.54
N VAL A 87 -0.77 0.84 1.55
CA VAL A 87 -2.11 0.81 0.93
C VAL A 87 -3.04 1.82 1.61
N SER A 88 -3.13 1.79 2.94
CA SER A 88 -3.95 2.74 3.71
C SER A 88 -3.56 4.21 3.44
N ALA A 89 -2.27 4.53 3.39
CA ALA A 89 -1.81 5.88 3.07
C ALA A 89 -2.16 6.34 1.64
N LEU A 90 -2.18 5.41 0.67
CA LEU A 90 -2.63 5.67 -0.71
C LEU A 90 -4.15 5.87 -0.78
N GLU A 91 -4.93 5.04 -0.09
CA GLU A 91 -6.40 5.16 0.00
C GLU A 91 -6.82 6.49 0.63
N ASP A 92 -6.19 6.88 1.74
CA ASP A 92 -6.38 8.19 2.37
C ASP A 92 -6.11 9.35 1.41
N ARG A 93 -5.07 9.25 0.58
CA ARG A 93 -4.77 10.28 -0.43
C ARG A 93 -5.76 10.26 -1.58
N ALA A 94 -6.22 9.07 -2.01
CA ALA A 94 -7.26 8.94 -3.01
C ALA A 94 -8.58 9.57 -2.54
N ALA A 95 -8.99 9.32 -1.29
CA ALA A 95 -10.16 9.94 -0.66
C ALA A 95 -10.05 11.47 -0.67
N ARG A 96 -8.91 12.04 -0.23
CA ARG A 96 -8.66 13.49 -0.27
C ARG A 96 -8.73 14.09 -1.69
N ILE A 97 -8.24 13.36 -2.71
CA ILE A 97 -8.33 13.79 -4.13
C ILE A 97 -9.78 13.73 -4.63
N VAL A 98 -10.54 12.69 -4.28
CA VAL A 98 -11.96 12.55 -4.63
C VAL A 98 -12.80 13.64 -3.98
N ASP A 99 -12.57 13.95 -2.70
CA ASP A 99 -13.23 15.05 -1.99
C ASP A 99 -12.92 16.41 -2.59
N HIS A 100 -11.66 16.65 -2.97
CA HIS A 100 -11.28 17.88 -3.67
C HIS A 100 -11.95 17.98 -5.04
N ALA A 101 -12.00 16.88 -5.80
CA ALA A 101 -12.72 16.82 -7.07
C ALA A 101 -14.24 16.98 -6.90
N ARG A 102 -14.84 16.58 -5.76
CA ARG A 102 -16.25 16.85 -5.43
C ARG A 102 -16.47 18.34 -5.16
N LYS A 103 -15.59 18.98 -4.37
CA LYS A 103 -15.62 20.43 -4.11
C LYS A 103 -15.49 21.24 -5.40
N LEU A 104 -14.61 20.82 -6.32
CA LEU A 104 -14.47 21.46 -7.63
C LEU A 104 -15.71 21.25 -8.53
N ARG A 105 -16.40 20.10 -8.47
CA ARG A 105 -17.67 19.92 -9.18
C ARG A 105 -18.76 20.85 -8.67
N ALA A 106 -18.86 21.05 -7.36
CA ALA A 106 -19.87 21.90 -6.74
C ALA A 106 -19.78 23.40 -7.12
N ILE A 107 -18.67 23.85 -7.72
CA ILE A 107 -18.51 25.23 -8.21
C ILE A 107 -18.58 25.35 -9.74
N LEU A 108 -18.77 24.24 -10.47
CA LEU A 108 -18.87 24.25 -11.93
C LEU A 108 -20.33 24.42 -12.39
N PRO A 109 -20.57 25.15 -13.50
CA PRO A 109 -21.89 25.21 -14.11
C PRO A 109 -22.28 23.83 -14.70
N ALA A 110 -23.57 23.50 -14.70
CA ALA A 110 -24.09 22.20 -15.14
C ALA A 110 -23.55 21.75 -16.52
N ALA A 111 -23.50 22.67 -17.50
CA ALA A 111 -22.96 22.39 -18.83
C ALA A 111 -21.48 21.94 -18.84
N ALA A 112 -20.68 22.34 -17.86
CA ALA A 112 -19.30 21.88 -17.70
C ALA A 112 -19.21 20.50 -17.02
N LEU A 113 -20.17 20.17 -16.14
CA LEU A 113 -20.25 18.85 -15.49
C LEU A 113 -20.57 17.75 -16.51
N GLU A 114 -21.53 17.97 -17.40
CA GLU A 114 -21.85 17.02 -18.48
C GLU A 114 -20.63 16.62 -19.33
N HIS A 115 -19.73 17.58 -19.60
CA HIS A 115 -18.50 17.34 -20.36
C HIS A 115 -17.48 16.50 -19.59
N LEU A 116 -17.46 16.56 -18.26
CA LEU A 116 -16.59 15.77 -17.39
C LEU A 116 -17.10 14.34 -17.18
N ASP A 117 -18.42 14.15 -17.21
CA ASP A 117 -19.03 12.83 -16.97
C ASP A 117 -19.25 12.01 -18.26
N ARG A 118 -19.40 12.66 -19.43
CA ARG A 118 -19.40 12.00 -20.76
C ARG A 118 -18.28 10.95 -20.97
N PRO A 119 -16.99 11.21 -20.68
CA PRO A 119 -15.95 10.19 -20.83
C PRO A 119 -16.07 9.03 -19.83
N ARG A 120 -16.61 9.27 -18.62
CA ARG A 120 -16.86 8.20 -17.63
C ARG A 120 -18.02 7.29 -18.07
N LEU A 121 -19.08 7.87 -18.61
CA LEU A 121 -20.21 7.14 -19.20
C LEU A 121 -19.75 6.30 -20.39
N ALA A 122 -18.90 6.84 -21.28
CA ALA A 122 -18.30 6.10 -22.39
C ALA A 122 -17.39 4.94 -21.90
N GLN A 123 -16.60 5.16 -20.84
CA GLN A 123 -15.78 4.10 -20.23
C GLN A 123 -16.63 2.99 -19.59
N ALA A 124 -17.71 3.35 -18.88
CA ALA A 124 -18.66 2.40 -18.31
C ALA A 124 -19.37 1.57 -19.41
N ALA A 125 -19.79 2.21 -20.50
CA ALA A 125 -20.37 1.52 -21.65
C ALA A 125 -19.38 0.56 -22.33
N ALA A 126 -18.12 0.98 -22.52
CA ALA A 126 -17.07 0.12 -23.05
C ALA A 126 -16.76 -1.08 -22.13
N ALA A 127 -16.76 -0.87 -20.82
CA ALA A 127 -16.58 -1.94 -19.83
C ALA A 127 -17.75 -2.95 -19.85
N MET A 128 -18.99 -2.48 -19.98
CA MET A 128 -20.16 -3.36 -20.16
C MET A 128 -20.05 -4.18 -21.46
N LEU A 129 -19.73 -3.56 -22.59
CA LEU A 129 -19.55 -4.26 -23.87
C LEU A 129 -18.45 -5.33 -23.81
N LEU A 130 -17.35 -5.06 -23.09
CA LEU A 130 -16.30 -6.04 -22.86
C LEU A 130 -16.81 -7.21 -21.99
N CYS A 131 -17.62 -6.93 -20.97
CA CYS A 131 -18.21 -7.96 -20.11
C CYS A 131 -19.22 -8.84 -20.84
N ASP A 132 -20.12 -8.25 -21.64
CA ASP A 132 -21.06 -8.99 -22.48
C ASP A 132 -20.32 -9.89 -23.49
N HIS A 133 -19.19 -9.41 -24.05
CA HIS A 133 -18.32 -10.22 -24.90
C HIS A 133 -17.66 -11.37 -24.13
N VAL A 134 -17.13 -11.11 -22.92
CA VAL A 134 -16.53 -12.15 -22.06
C VAL A 134 -17.55 -13.19 -21.63
N GLU A 135 -18.78 -12.82 -21.26
CA GLU A 135 -19.83 -13.78 -20.94
C GLU A 135 -20.20 -14.64 -22.15
N ARG A 136 -20.36 -14.03 -23.33
CA ARG A 136 -20.68 -14.76 -24.57
C ARG A 136 -19.58 -15.75 -24.95
N PHE A 137 -18.32 -15.32 -24.92
CA PHE A 137 -17.16 -16.16 -25.24
C PHE A 137 -16.89 -17.23 -24.18
N ALA A 138 -17.26 -16.97 -22.92
CA ALA A 138 -17.21 -17.97 -21.85
C ALA A 138 -18.31 -19.01 -22.00
N TYR A 139 -19.55 -18.63 -22.34
CA TYR A 139 -20.61 -19.58 -22.67
C TYR A 139 -20.25 -20.46 -23.88
N GLU A 140 -19.56 -19.90 -24.88
CA GLU A 140 -19.04 -20.66 -26.03
C GLU A 140 -17.88 -21.62 -25.68
N ARG A 141 -17.27 -21.51 -24.50
CA ARG A 141 -16.16 -22.39 -24.05
C ARG A 141 -16.43 -23.23 -22.80
N ALA A 142 -17.47 -22.95 -22.02
CA ALA A 142 -17.71 -23.56 -20.71
C ALA A 142 -18.46 -24.91 -20.77
N GLY A 143 -17.82 -25.89 -21.42
CA GLY A 143 -17.83 -27.24 -20.88
C GLY A 143 -16.60 -27.44 -19.99
N VAL A 144 -16.81 -27.58 -18.67
CA VAL A 144 -15.81 -27.93 -17.64
C VAL A 144 -14.84 -26.82 -17.18
N GLY A 145 -14.93 -26.43 -15.90
CA GLY A 145 -13.90 -25.66 -15.18
C GLY A 145 -14.40 -25.05 -13.86
N MET A 146 -13.76 -25.40 -12.73
CA MET A 146 -13.97 -24.73 -11.44
C MET A 146 -12.93 -23.60 -11.26
N ASP A 147 -13.18 -22.43 -11.83
CA ASP A 147 -12.50 -21.19 -11.44
C ASP A 147 -13.42 -20.00 -11.76
N ALA A 148 -13.56 -19.08 -10.79
CA ALA A 148 -14.47 -17.92 -10.74
C ALA A 148 -15.26 -17.59 -12.03
N SER A 149 -16.55 -17.99 -12.08
CA SER A 149 -17.41 -17.79 -13.26
C SER A 149 -17.39 -16.35 -13.76
N PRO A 150 -17.13 -16.10 -15.06
CA PRO A 150 -17.09 -14.74 -15.63
C PRO A 150 -18.38 -13.94 -15.44
N HIS A 151 -19.51 -14.60 -15.15
CA HIS A 151 -20.76 -13.97 -14.72
C HIS A 151 -20.60 -13.09 -13.47
N LEU A 152 -19.72 -13.43 -12.53
CA LEU A 152 -19.46 -12.59 -11.34
C LEU A 152 -18.74 -11.29 -11.71
N LEU A 153 -17.79 -11.35 -12.65
CA LEU A 153 -17.10 -10.17 -13.19
C LEU A 153 -18.06 -9.29 -13.98
N ALA A 154 -18.89 -9.89 -14.84
CA ALA A 154 -19.89 -9.16 -15.61
C ALA A 154 -21.01 -8.58 -14.73
N GLU A 155 -21.45 -9.30 -13.69
CA GLU A 155 -22.41 -8.79 -12.71
C GLU A 155 -21.82 -7.64 -11.88
N ALA A 156 -20.57 -7.74 -11.43
CA ALA A 156 -19.88 -6.64 -10.76
C ALA A 156 -19.78 -5.40 -11.65
N THR A 157 -19.45 -5.57 -12.94
CA THR A 157 -19.41 -4.46 -13.91
C THR A 157 -20.80 -3.88 -14.18
N ARG A 158 -21.85 -4.71 -14.30
CA ARG A 158 -23.25 -4.25 -14.42
C ARG A 158 -23.67 -3.42 -13.22
N ARG A 159 -23.37 -3.87 -11.99
CA ARG A 159 -23.64 -3.11 -10.75
C ARG A 159 -22.89 -1.77 -10.72
N LEU A 160 -21.61 -1.76 -11.11
CA LEU A 160 -20.82 -0.53 -11.21
C LEU A 160 -21.40 0.44 -12.25
N ALA A 161 -21.74 -0.05 -13.44
CA ALA A 161 -22.32 0.76 -14.50
C ALA A 161 -23.70 1.32 -14.11
N SER A 162 -24.55 0.54 -13.42
CA SER A 162 -25.83 1.06 -12.91
C SER A 162 -25.63 2.19 -11.90
N HIS A 163 -24.61 2.12 -11.03
CA HIS A 163 -24.30 3.19 -10.09
C HIS A 163 -23.87 4.47 -10.82
N ILE A 164 -22.97 4.36 -11.81
CA ILE A 164 -22.49 5.49 -12.61
C ILE A 164 -23.64 6.16 -13.39
N LEU A 165 -24.59 5.37 -13.90
CA LEU A 165 -25.77 5.88 -14.60
C LEU A 165 -26.77 6.57 -13.65
N SER A 166 -27.03 6.00 -12.46
CA SER A 166 -27.93 6.59 -11.45
C SER A 166 -27.39 7.88 -10.85
N ASP A 167 -26.08 7.97 -10.60
CA ASP A 167 -25.43 9.21 -10.16
C ASP A 167 -25.60 10.33 -11.21
N SER A 168 -25.57 9.98 -12.50
CA SER A 168 -25.75 10.93 -13.61
C SER A 168 -27.20 11.40 -13.81
N THR A 169 -28.20 10.64 -13.36
CA THR A 169 -29.60 11.10 -13.44
C THR A 169 -29.96 12.01 -12.27
N ASN A 170 -29.44 11.73 -11.07
CA ASN A 170 -29.74 12.54 -9.89
C ASN A 170 -29.11 13.94 -9.97
N SER A 171 -27.89 14.06 -10.52
CA SER A 171 -27.24 15.36 -10.75
C SER A 171 -27.96 16.24 -11.78
N SER A 172 -28.80 15.66 -12.65
CA SER A 172 -29.61 16.39 -13.62
C SER A 172 -30.92 16.94 -13.03
N VAL A 173 -31.50 16.24 -12.04
CA VAL A 173 -32.75 16.64 -11.38
C VAL A 173 -32.54 17.79 -10.38
N GLU A 174 -31.42 17.80 -9.64
CA GLU A 174 -31.09 18.89 -8.71
C GLU A 174 -30.73 20.22 -9.43
N ALA A 175 -30.51 20.19 -10.75
CA ALA A 175 -30.18 21.37 -11.56
C ALA A 175 -31.41 22.14 -12.10
N GLN A 176 -32.64 21.74 -11.72
CA GLN A 176 -33.90 22.36 -12.17
C GLN A 176 -34.83 22.81 -11.02
N GLY A 177 -34.32 22.85 -9.78
CA GLY A 177 -35.05 23.32 -8.58
C GLY A 177 -34.66 24.74 -8.15
#